data_AF-T2JLP3-F1
#
_entry.id   AF-T2JLP3-F1
#
_cell.length_a   1.000
_cell.length_b   1.000
_cell.length_c   1.000
_cell.angle_alpha   90.00
_cell.angle_beta   90.00
_cell.angle_gamma   90.00
#
_symmetry.space_group_name_H-M   'P 1'
#
loop_
_entity.id
_entity.type
_entity.pdbx_description
1 polymer ?
#
loop_
_entity_poly.entity_id
_entity_poly.type
_entity_poly.pdbx_seq_one_letter_code
_entity_poly.pdbx_strand_id
1 'polypeptide(L)'
;MLELDALIDKAQTITEQIIKAINAVKTSNRDKTEKGDIIEQLKQQMPKVSDYKFTFVEALGKRLSRVLLVKEMATNSQQGLIPFRNGVLDLDTRELLPHSPQNYFTWSLPYDYNPLAQCNPIKQWLLEMMEGDESLVNLIRAYLHGIVTGRTDWQKFLTLCGPGGSGKSTLTKLAIALVGFENVHVTDLDILEKDKFETSNLKDKRLVIINEATSYKGVKKLKALTGGDRLRFEQKYKQALASFYPDALVIITSNEPIKTGDYTSGLYRREIPLSMNRRIPDKEQKN
;
A
#
# COMPACT_ATOMS: atom_id res chain seq x y z
N MET A 1 7.50 -5.89 -25.73
CA MET A 1 6.40 -6.45 -26.53
C MET A 1 7.06 -7.19 -27.69
N LEU A 2 7.26 -8.51 -27.59
CA LEU A 2 7.76 -9.30 -28.71
C LEU A 2 6.58 -9.48 -29.67
N GLU A 3 6.71 -8.90 -30.86
CA GLU A 3 5.59 -8.66 -31.79
C GLU A 3 5.08 -9.96 -32.41
N LEU A 4 3.75 -10.09 -32.41
CA LEU A 4 2.99 -11.21 -32.97
C LEU A 4 3.41 -11.55 -34.41
N ASP A 5 3.83 -10.53 -35.16
CA ASP A 5 4.28 -10.64 -36.55
C ASP A 5 5.53 -11.51 -36.68
N ALA A 6 6.46 -11.47 -35.73
CA ALA A 6 7.66 -12.30 -35.74
C ALA A 6 7.37 -13.79 -35.53
N LEU A 7 6.24 -14.12 -34.88
CA LEU A 7 5.83 -15.50 -34.63
C LEU A 7 5.06 -16.08 -35.82
N ILE A 8 4.26 -15.24 -36.48
CA ILE A 8 3.59 -15.55 -37.75
C ILE A 8 4.62 -15.80 -38.86
N ASP A 9 5.62 -14.93 -38.97
CA ASP A 9 6.70 -15.03 -39.95
C ASP A 9 7.51 -16.35 -39.80
N LYS A 10 7.81 -16.74 -38.55
CA LYS A 10 8.44 -18.03 -38.27
C LYS A 10 7.57 -19.23 -38.63
N ALA A 11 6.26 -19.18 -38.36
CA ALA A 11 5.34 -20.25 -38.72
C ALA A 11 5.21 -20.40 -40.26
N GLN A 12 5.21 -19.28 -40.99
CA GLN A 12 5.24 -19.26 -42.45
C GLN A 12 6.54 -19.85 -42.99
N THR A 13 7.70 -19.46 -42.43
CA THR A 13 9.01 -20.00 -42.80
C THR A 13 9.08 -21.52 -42.62
N ILE A 14 8.58 -22.07 -41.50
CA ILE A 14 8.54 -23.51 -41.24
C ILE A 14 7.62 -24.22 -42.26
N THR A 15 6.48 -23.62 -42.57
CA THR A 15 5.54 -24.16 -43.57
C THR A 15 6.18 -24.26 -44.95
N GLU A 16 6.91 -23.23 -45.38
CA GLU A 16 7.64 -23.24 -46.65
C GLU A 16 8.73 -24.32 -46.70
N GLN A 17 9.46 -24.51 -45.60
CA GLN A 17 10.49 -25.55 -45.50
C GLN A 17 9.89 -26.96 -45.60
N ILE A 18 8.76 -27.20 -44.94
CA ILE A 18 8.05 -28.49 -45.02
C ILE A 18 7.53 -28.75 -46.44
N ILE A 19 7.00 -27.73 -47.13
CA ILE A 19 6.56 -27.86 -48.53
C ILE A 19 7.74 -28.19 -49.46
N LYS A 20 8.90 -27.53 -49.27
CA LYS A 20 10.12 -27.84 -50.01
C LYS A 20 10.59 -29.28 -49.77
N ALA A 21 10.55 -29.75 -48.52
CA ALA A 21 10.89 -31.13 -48.16
C ALA A 21 9.95 -32.15 -48.81
N ILE A 22 8.63 -31.89 -48.81
CA ILE A 22 7.64 -32.74 -49.47
C ILE A 22 7.93 -32.86 -50.98
N ASN A 23 8.25 -31.75 -51.64
CA ASN A 23 8.55 -31.75 -53.09
C ASN A 23 9.87 -32.48 -53.40
N ALA A 24 10.89 -32.36 -52.54
CA ALA A 24 12.13 -33.13 -52.66
C ALA A 24 11.89 -34.65 -52.48
N VAL A 25 11.01 -35.04 -51.55
CA VAL A 25 10.64 -36.46 -51.36
C VAL A 25 9.89 -37.00 -52.57
N LYS A 26 8.98 -36.23 -53.17
CA LYS A 26 8.24 -36.63 -54.39
C LYS A 26 9.17 -36.92 -55.57
N THR A 27 10.20 -36.09 -55.75
CA THR A 27 11.18 -36.16 -56.85
C THR A 27 12.34 -37.13 -56.60
N SER A 28 12.48 -37.65 -55.39
CA SER A 28 13.52 -38.64 -55.04
C SER A 28 13.32 -40.00 -55.71
N ASN A 29 14.36 -40.81 -55.79
CA ASN A 29 14.31 -42.14 -56.42
C ASN A 29 13.82 -43.27 -55.48
N ARG A 30 13.07 -42.92 -54.43
CA ARG A 30 12.54 -43.83 -53.40
C ARG A 30 11.33 -44.63 -53.88
N ASP A 31 11.06 -45.76 -53.22
CA ASP A 31 9.85 -46.55 -53.47
C ASP A 31 8.57 -45.76 -53.13
N LYS A 32 7.48 -46.09 -53.83
CA LYS A 32 6.19 -45.38 -53.71
C LYS A 32 5.62 -45.41 -52.29
N THR A 33 5.81 -46.53 -51.59
CA THR A 33 5.31 -46.75 -50.23
C THR A 33 6.06 -45.87 -49.25
N GLU A 34 7.39 -45.88 -49.33
CA GLU A 34 8.29 -45.06 -48.50
C GLU A 34 8.08 -43.54 -48.72
N LYS A 35 7.81 -43.12 -49.96
CA LYS A 35 7.42 -41.73 -50.25
C LYS A 35 6.11 -41.34 -49.55
N GLY A 36 5.13 -42.25 -49.52
CA GLY A 36 3.84 -42.03 -48.86
C GLY A 36 4.02 -41.74 -47.37
N ASP A 37 4.75 -42.62 -46.68
CA ASP A 37 4.97 -42.54 -45.23
C ASP A 37 5.71 -41.26 -44.83
N ILE A 38 6.76 -40.89 -45.57
CA ILE A 38 7.54 -39.67 -45.28
C ILE A 38 6.69 -38.42 -45.52
N ILE A 39 5.90 -38.38 -46.60
CA ILE A 39 5.02 -37.24 -46.88
C ILE A 39 3.95 -37.11 -45.80
N GLU A 40 3.41 -38.20 -45.29
CA GLU A 40 2.43 -38.19 -44.21
C GLU A 40 3.02 -37.66 -42.90
N GLN A 41 4.22 -38.12 -42.52
CA GLN A 41 4.94 -37.61 -41.35
C GLN A 41 5.25 -36.10 -41.47
N LEU A 42 5.67 -35.64 -42.66
CA LEU A 42 5.92 -34.22 -42.90
C LEU A 42 4.64 -33.36 -42.81
N LYS A 43 3.51 -33.87 -43.29
CA LYS A 43 2.22 -33.19 -43.17
C LYS A 43 1.74 -33.09 -41.73
N GLN A 44 2.03 -34.09 -40.89
CA GLN A 44 1.69 -34.06 -39.46
C GLN A 44 2.50 -33.00 -38.69
N GLN A 45 3.67 -32.60 -39.20
CA GLN A 45 4.52 -31.56 -38.59
C GLN A 45 4.15 -30.13 -39.04
N MET A 46 3.17 -29.95 -39.92
CA MET A 46 2.75 -28.62 -40.33
C MET A 46 2.10 -27.88 -39.15
N PRO A 47 2.59 -26.69 -38.78
CA PRO A 47 2.00 -25.90 -37.69
C PRO A 47 0.57 -25.49 -38.08
N LYS A 48 -0.43 -25.87 -37.28
CA LYS A 48 -1.81 -25.43 -37.51
C LYS A 48 -2.07 -24.15 -36.74
N VAL A 49 -2.60 -23.14 -37.41
CA VAL A 49 -2.99 -21.86 -36.79
C VAL A 49 -4.00 -22.06 -35.64
N SER A 50 -4.79 -23.14 -35.69
CA SER A 50 -5.70 -23.55 -34.61
C SER A 50 -5.04 -24.04 -33.33
N ASP A 51 -3.77 -24.48 -33.40
CA ASP A 51 -3.03 -24.99 -32.24
C ASP A 51 -2.58 -23.84 -31.33
N TYR A 52 -2.45 -22.64 -31.88
CA TYR A 52 -2.24 -21.40 -31.15
C TYR A 52 -3.60 -20.74 -30.90
N LYS A 53 -4.32 -21.17 -29.85
CA LYS A 53 -5.53 -20.44 -29.43
C LYS A 53 -5.12 -19.01 -29.08
N PHE A 54 -5.42 -18.06 -29.96
CA PHE A 54 -5.15 -16.63 -29.78
C PHE A 54 -5.64 -16.13 -28.41
N THR A 55 -6.78 -16.65 -27.96
CA THR A 55 -7.35 -16.40 -26.63
C THR A 55 -6.45 -16.86 -25.48
N PHE A 56 -5.68 -17.95 -25.64
CA PHE A 56 -4.71 -18.41 -24.65
C PHE A 56 -3.50 -17.49 -24.57
N VAL A 57 -2.92 -17.07 -25.71
CA VAL A 57 -1.78 -16.16 -25.74
C VAL A 57 -2.17 -14.77 -25.23
N GLU A 58 -3.35 -14.26 -25.60
CA GLU A 58 -3.88 -12.99 -25.10
C GLU A 58 -4.22 -13.07 -23.60
N ALA A 59 -4.85 -14.15 -23.14
CA ALA A 59 -5.13 -14.35 -21.72
C ALA A 59 -3.86 -14.55 -20.89
N LEU A 60 -2.86 -15.26 -21.43
CA LEU A 60 -1.56 -15.45 -20.80
C LEU A 60 -0.80 -14.12 -20.76
N GLY A 61 -0.80 -13.35 -21.84
CA GLY A 61 -0.23 -12.00 -21.90
C GLY A 61 -0.87 -11.07 -20.87
N LYS A 62 -2.21 -11.05 -20.78
CA LYS A 62 -2.95 -10.30 -19.75
C LYS A 62 -2.65 -10.78 -18.32
N ARG A 63 -2.43 -12.09 -18.11
CA ARG A 63 -2.08 -12.64 -16.79
C ARG A 63 -0.64 -12.29 -16.42
N LEU A 64 0.31 -12.45 -17.33
CA LEU A 64 1.72 -12.13 -17.12
C LEU A 64 1.94 -10.63 -16.95
N SER A 65 1.25 -9.78 -17.71
CA SER A 65 1.31 -8.32 -17.52
C SER A 65 0.78 -7.92 -16.15
N ARG A 66 -0.31 -8.52 -15.66
CA ARG A 66 -0.79 -8.31 -14.28
C ARG A 66 0.23 -8.76 -13.24
N VAL A 67 0.90 -9.90 -13.44
CA VAL A 67 1.94 -10.40 -12.52
C VAL A 67 3.18 -9.49 -12.51
N LEU A 68 3.59 -8.99 -13.68
CA LEU A 68 4.70 -8.04 -13.81
C LEU A 68 4.37 -6.68 -13.20
N LEU A 69 3.15 -6.16 -13.42
CA LEU A 69 2.66 -4.93 -12.79
C LEU A 69 2.63 -5.06 -11.27
N VAL A 70 2.14 -6.18 -10.70
CA VAL A 70 2.16 -6.39 -9.25
C VAL A 70 3.60 -6.38 -8.70
N LYS A 71 4.57 -6.92 -9.43
CA LYS A 71 5.97 -6.90 -9.05
C LYS A 71 6.54 -5.47 -9.08
N GLU A 72 6.26 -4.70 -10.13
CA GLU A 72 6.68 -3.30 -10.25
C GLU A 72 6.02 -2.40 -9.19
N MET A 73 4.72 -2.56 -8.94
CA MET A 73 3.98 -1.89 -7.88
C MET A 73 4.58 -2.15 -6.49
N ALA A 74 4.98 -3.40 -6.22
CA ALA A 74 5.55 -3.79 -4.94
C ALA A 74 6.98 -3.24 -4.72
N THR A 75 7.70 -2.89 -5.79
CA THR A 75 9.07 -2.34 -5.72
C THR A 75 9.13 -0.82 -5.84
N ASN A 76 8.09 -0.18 -6.39
CA ASN A 76 8.07 1.25 -6.72
C ASN A 76 7.07 2.04 -5.85
N SER A 77 7.07 1.85 -4.53
CA SER A 77 6.47 2.87 -3.66
C SER A 77 7.31 4.14 -3.80
N GLN A 78 6.84 5.09 -4.62
CA GLN A 78 7.56 6.32 -4.93
C GLN A 78 7.62 7.19 -3.67
N GLN A 79 8.69 7.00 -2.89
CA GLN A 79 9.02 7.87 -1.76
C GLN A 79 9.13 9.31 -2.28
N GLY A 80 8.66 10.26 -1.47
CA GLY A 80 8.67 11.67 -1.87
C GLY A 80 7.48 12.11 -2.72
N LEU A 81 6.58 11.21 -3.15
CA LEU A 81 5.39 11.58 -3.91
C LEU A 81 4.09 11.39 -3.11
N ILE A 82 3.16 12.34 -3.23
CA ILE A 82 1.84 12.27 -2.57
C ILE A 82 0.71 12.46 -3.59
N PRO A 83 -0.20 11.48 -3.75
CA PRO A 83 -1.36 11.62 -4.61
C PRO A 83 -2.45 12.49 -3.94
N PHE A 84 -2.76 13.63 -4.54
CA PHE A 84 -3.92 14.48 -4.24
C PHE A 84 -5.03 14.26 -5.27
N ARG A 85 -6.23 14.79 -5.02
CA ARG A 85 -7.35 14.68 -5.97
C ARG A 85 -7.02 15.31 -7.34
N ASN A 86 -6.30 16.43 -7.37
CA ASN A 86 -5.95 17.18 -8.57
C ASN A 86 -4.59 16.83 -9.20
N GLY A 87 -3.82 15.89 -8.64
CA GLY A 87 -2.52 15.49 -9.18
C GLY A 87 -1.64 14.80 -8.15
N VAL A 88 -0.36 14.61 -8.48
CA VAL A 88 0.65 14.04 -7.59
C VAL A 88 1.64 15.14 -7.22
N LEU A 89 1.75 15.44 -5.94
CA LEU A 89 2.75 16.37 -5.43
C LEU A 89 4.08 15.64 -5.27
N ASP A 90 5.13 16.21 -5.84
CA ASP A 90 6.51 15.88 -5.51
C ASP A 90 6.94 16.72 -4.29
N LEU A 91 7.36 16.06 -3.21
CA LEU A 91 7.72 16.72 -1.94
C LEU A 91 9.07 17.44 -2.00
N ASP A 92 9.98 17.01 -2.89
CA ASP A 92 11.31 17.58 -3.02
C ASP A 92 11.25 18.85 -3.86
N THR A 93 10.58 18.78 -5.02
CA THR A 93 10.45 19.92 -5.95
C THR A 93 9.29 20.85 -5.58
N ARG A 94 8.30 20.34 -4.84
CA ARG A 94 7.00 21.00 -4.55
C ARG A 94 6.16 21.27 -5.79
N GLU A 95 6.38 20.52 -6.86
CA GLU A 95 5.62 20.62 -8.09
C GLU A 95 4.43 19.64 -8.10
N LEU A 96 3.29 20.10 -8.62
CA LEU A 96 2.11 19.27 -8.81
C LEU A 96 2.13 18.69 -10.22
N LEU A 97 2.36 17.39 -10.32
CA LEU A 97 2.39 16.63 -11.55
C LEU A 97 1.01 16.04 -11.87
N PRO A 98 0.67 15.80 -13.15
CA PRO A 98 -0.55 15.09 -13.50
C PRO A 98 -0.51 13.63 -12.99
N HIS A 99 -1.69 13.06 -12.75
CA HIS A 99 -1.80 11.64 -12.42
C HIS A 99 -1.23 10.76 -13.54
N SER A 100 -0.46 9.77 -13.13
CA SER A 100 0.20 8.84 -14.03
C SER A 100 0.11 7.42 -13.46
N PRO A 101 -0.36 6.43 -14.25
CA PRO A 101 -0.38 5.02 -13.84
C PRO A 101 1.00 4.49 -13.46
N GLN A 102 2.08 5.11 -13.96
CA GLN A 102 3.46 4.75 -13.67
C GLN A 102 3.87 5.07 -12.22
N ASN A 103 3.08 5.85 -11.48
CA ASN A 103 3.31 6.15 -10.07
C ASN A 103 2.70 5.08 -9.15
N TYR A 104 1.88 4.17 -9.68
CA TYR A 104 1.32 3.00 -9.00
C TYR A 104 0.54 3.28 -7.69
N PHE A 105 0.03 4.50 -7.51
CA PHE A 105 -0.81 4.82 -6.36
C PHE A 105 -2.13 4.05 -6.41
N THR A 106 -2.46 3.40 -5.29
CA THR A 106 -3.75 2.73 -5.05
C THR A 106 -4.67 3.55 -4.15
N TRP A 107 -4.21 4.73 -3.72
CA TRP A 107 -4.91 5.65 -2.84
C TRP A 107 -4.63 7.10 -3.27
N SER A 108 -5.46 8.04 -2.81
CA SER A 108 -5.24 9.48 -2.95
C SER A 108 -5.82 10.24 -1.76
N LEU A 109 -5.32 11.45 -1.51
CA LEU A 109 -5.90 12.37 -0.54
C LEU A 109 -7.22 12.94 -1.10
N PRO A 110 -8.28 13.05 -0.28
CA PRO A 110 -9.62 13.38 -0.75
C PRO A 110 -9.82 14.87 -1.09
N TYR A 111 -8.74 15.64 -1.19
CA TYR A 111 -8.74 17.08 -1.42
C TYR A 111 -7.65 17.49 -2.42
N ASP A 112 -7.80 18.68 -2.99
CA ASP A 112 -6.86 19.24 -3.96
C ASP A 112 -5.64 19.82 -3.24
N TYR A 113 -4.46 19.66 -3.84
CA TYR A 113 -3.29 20.40 -3.43
C TYR A 113 -3.47 21.88 -3.77
N ASN A 114 -3.32 22.74 -2.77
CA ASN A 114 -3.32 24.20 -2.92
C ASN A 114 -2.14 24.79 -2.12
N PRO A 115 -1.10 25.31 -2.79
CA PRO A 115 0.08 25.87 -2.11
C PRO A 115 -0.22 27.16 -1.34
N LEU A 116 -1.34 27.83 -1.63
CA LEU A 116 -1.77 29.05 -0.95
C LEU A 116 -2.72 28.78 0.22
N ALA A 117 -3.09 27.52 0.46
CA ALA A 117 -4.02 27.17 1.53
C ALA A 117 -3.49 27.58 2.90
N GLN A 118 -4.37 28.19 3.71
CA GLN A 118 -4.10 28.56 5.08
C GLN A 118 -4.99 27.75 6.03
N CYS A 119 -4.47 27.44 7.22
CA CYS A 119 -5.17 26.66 8.24
C CYS A 119 -5.24 27.41 9.57
N ASN A 120 -5.46 28.73 9.53
CA ASN A 120 -5.45 29.59 10.72
C ASN A 120 -6.38 29.11 11.85
N PRO A 121 -7.63 28.66 11.59
CA PRO A 121 -8.48 28.13 12.66
C PRO A 121 -7.87 26.92 13.37
N ILE A 122 -7.20 26.04 12.62
CA ILE A 122 -6.54 24.85 13.18
C ILE A 122 -5.29 25.25 13.98
N LYS A 123 -4.47 26.17 13.45
CA LYS A 123 -3.28 26.68 14.16
C LYS A 123 -3.66 27.34 15.49
N GLN A 124 -4.69 28.19 15.47
CA GLN A 124 -5.18 28.86 16.65
C GLN A 124 -5.75 27.85 17.66
N TRP A 125 -6.58 26.91 17.20
CA TRP A 125 -7.11 25.86 18.07
C TRP A 125 -6.00 25.00 18.71
N LEU A 126 -4.97 24.62 17.96
CA LEU A 126 -3.83 23.88 18.49
C LEU A 126 -3.10 24.69 19.57
N LEU A 127 -2.83 25.98 19.30
CA LEU A 127 -2.17 26.87 20.26
C LEU A 127 -3.00 27.04 21.54
N GLU A 128 -4.32 27.19 21.41
CA GLU A 128 -5.24 27.27 22.53
C GLU A 128 -5.23 25.96 23.35
N MET A 129 -5.31 24.80 22.69
CA MET A 129 -5.31 23.50 23.39
C MET A 129 -3.99 23.21 24.10
N MET A 130 -2.88 23.69 23.57
CA MET A 130 -1.54 23.58 24.17
C MET A 130 -1.19 24.75 25.10
N GLU A 131 -2.18 25.55 25.51
CA GLU A 131 -2.01 26.65 26.48
C GLU A 131 -0.92 27.67 26.07
N GLY A 132 -0.76 27.90 24.77
CA GLY A 132 0.25 28.81 24.22
C GLY A 132 1.63 28.19 23.96
N ASP A 133 1.84 26.90 24.23
CA ASP A 133 3.11 26.23 23.98
C ASP A 133 3.32 25.93 22.49
N GLU A 134 4.07 26.79 21.81
CA GLU A 134 4.42 26.63 20.40
C GLU A 134 5.27 25.38 20.11
N SER A 135 6.05 24.89 21.07
CA SER A 135 6.88 23.70 20.90
C SER A 135 6.02 22.45 20.76
N LEU A 136 5.01 22.32 21.63
CA LEU A 136 4.02 21.24 21.54
C LEU A 136 3.17 21.34 20.26
N VAL A 137 2.78 22.56 19.86
CA VAL A 137 2.09 22.77 18.57
C VAL A 137 2.95 22.29 17.41
N ASN A 138 4.24 22.61 17.39
CA ASN A 138 5.15 22.19 16.32
C ASN A 138 5.41 20.67 16.35
N LEU A 139 5.44 20.04 17.52
CA LEU A 139 5.50 18.58 17.67
C LEU A 139 4.28 17.91 17.01
N ILE A 140 3.06 18.40 17.31
CA ILE A 140 1.82 17.89 16.70
C ILE A 140 1.87 18.08 15.18
N ARG A 141 2.25 19.27 14.70
CA ARG A 141 2.36 19.56 13.27
C ARG A 141 3.36 18.65 12.57
N ALA A 142 4.51 18.40 13.18
CA ALA A 142 5.52 17.47 12.66
C ALA A 142 4.96 16.05 12.58
N TYR A 143 4.23 15.60 13.59
CA TYR A 143 3.61 14.28 13.60
C TYR A 143 2.53 14.14 12.53
N LEU A 144 1.64 15.13 12.40
CA LEU A 144 0.62 15.18 11.33
C LEU A 144 1.26 15.21 9.94
N HIS A 145 2.37 15.94 9.77
CA HIS A 145 3.14 15.90 8.53
C HIS A 145 3.70 14.51 8.26
N GLY A 146 4.22 13.82 9.27
CA GLY A 146 4.68 12.44 9.16
C GLY A 146 3.58 11.47 8.74
N ILE A 147 2.35 11.65 9.23
CA ILE A 147 1.18 10.85 8.84
C ILE A 147 0.87 11.04 7.34
N VAL A 148 0.84 12.29 6.87
CA VAL A 148 0.55 12.59 5.46
C VAL A 148 1.66 12.11 4.53
N THR A 149 2.92 12.24 4.94
CA THR A 149 4.09 11.88 4.12
C THR A 149 4.51 10.40 4.24
N GLY A 150 4.07 9.68 5.28
CA GLY A 150 4.39 8.26 5.48
C GLY A 150 5.73 8.02 6.15
N ARG A 151 6.07 8.80 7.18
CA ARG A 151 7.36 8.71 7.90
C ARG A 151 7.42 7.57 8.93
N THR A 152 7.18 6.35 8.47
CA THR A 152 7.30 5.14 9.29
C THR A 152 8.74 4.86 9.72
N ASP A 153 9.72 5.41 9.01
CA ASP A 153 11.15 5.39 9.33
C ASP A 153 11.49 6.01 10.68
N TRP A 154 10.66 6.92 11.21
CA TRP A 154 10.84 7.51 12.54
C TRP A 154 10.75 6.48 13.67
N GLN A 155 10.03 5.38 13.44
CA GLN A 155 9.72 4.39 14.46
C GLN A 155 9.11 5.02 15.72
N LYS A 156 8.18 5.96 15.53
CA LYS A 156 7.50 6.68 16.60
C LYS A 156 5.99 6.43 16.57
N PHE A 157 5.36 6.55 17.72
CA PHE A 157 3.91 6.69 17.84
C PHE A 157 3.55 7.82 18.80
N LEU A 158 2.39 8.44 18.59
CA LEU A 158 1.91 9.55 19.42
C LEU A 158 0.88 9.03 20.41
N THR A 159 1.06 9.32 21.70
CA THR A 159 0.08 9.02 22.74
C THR A 159 -0.60 10.30 23.19
N LEU A 160 -1.92 10.38 23.00
CA LEU A 160 -2.76 11.48 23.46
C LEU A 160 -3.40 11.10 24.79
N CYS A 161 -2.98 11.74 25.87
CA CYS A 161 -3.47 11.47 27.23
C CYS A 161 -4.19 12.70 27.81
N GLY A 162 -5.38 12.51 28.39
CA GLY A 162 -6.06 13.57 29.14
C GLY A 162 -7.55 13.30 29.35
N PRO A 163 -8.27 14.10 30.14
CA PRO A 163 -9.68 13.84 30.45
C PRO A 163 -10.62 13.96 29.24
N GLY A 164 -11.86 13.50 29.38
CA GLY A 164 -12.91 13.77 28.40
C GLY A 164 -13.09 15.27 28.13
N GLY A 165 -13.36 15.64 26.88
CA GLY A 165 -13.51 17.04 26.48
C GLY A 165 -12.20 17.82 26.29
N SER A 166 -11.04 17.15 26.29
CA SER A 166 -9.74 17.79 26.09
C SER A 166 -9.30 17.97 24.63
N GLY A 167 -10.17 17.69 23.66
CA GLY A 167 -9.86 17.86 22.23
C GLY A 167 -9.07 16.71 21.58
N LYS A 168 -8.76 15.62 22.31
CA LYS A 168 -8.12 14.40 21.72
C LYS A 168 -8.87 13.90 20.50
N SER A 169 -10.20 13.74 20.61
CA SER A 169 -11.03 13.27 19.51
C SER A 169 -11.07 14.25 18.33
N THR A 170 -10.90 15.56 18.59
CA THR A 170 -10.79 16.57 17.53
C THR A 170 -9.46 16.45 16.80
N LEU A 171 -8.36 16.21 17.54
CA LEU A 171 -7.05 15.99 16.93
C LEU A 171 -7.01 14.69 16.10
N THR A 172 -7.61 13.61 16.59
CA THR A 172 -7.70 12.37 15.79
C THR A 172 -8.58 12.54 14.56
N LYS A 173 -9.73 13.24 14.68
CA LYS A 173 -10.56 13.60 13.52
C LYS A 173 -9.80 14.43 12.49
N LEU A 174 -8.97 15.38 12.93
CA LEU A 174 -8.10 16.16 12.04
C LEU A 174 -7.10 15.25 11.33
N ALA A 175 -6.44 14.34 12.04
CA ALA A 175 -5.52 13.37 11.45
C ALA A 175 -6.21 12.48 10.41
N ILE A 176 -7.43 12.00 10.70
CA ILE A 176 -8.25 11.23 9.76
C ILE A 176 -8.57 12.06 8.51
N ALA A 177 -9.02 13.31 8.68
CA ALA A 177 -9.37 14.19 7.57
C ALA A 177 -8.16 14.47 6.66
N LEU A 178 -6.96 14.55 7.23
CA LEU A 178 -5.72 14.79 6.48
C LEU A 178 -5.35 13.62 5.55
N VAL A 179 -5.61 12.37 5.93
CA VAL A 179 -5.29 11.21 5.07
C VAL A 179 -6.52 10.64 4.34
N GLY A 180 -7.73 11.00 4.76
CA GLY A 180 -8.97 10.42 4.26
C GLY A 180 -9.33 9.09 4.93
N PHE A 181 -10.63 8.86 5.12
CA PHE A 181 -11.16 7.70 5.86
C PHE A 181 -10.68 6.35 5.33
N GLU A 182 -10.49 6.21 4.02
CA GLU A 182 -10.05 4.96 3.38
C GLU A 182 -8.62 4.56 3.77
N ASN A 183 -7.79 5.54 4.15
CA ASN A 183 -6.38 5.34 4.53
C ASN A 183 -6.19 5.13 6.03
N VAL A 184 -7.28 5.06 6.79
CA VAL A 184 -7.26 4.88 8.25
C VAL A 184 -7.76 3.49 8.63
N HIS A 185 -7.21 2.95 9.72
CA HIS A 185 -7.82 1.87 10.48
C HIS A 185 -7.92 2.26 11.96
N VAL A 186 -9.06 1.97 12.58
CA VAL A 186 -9.32 2.25 14.00
C VAL A 186 -9.50 0.91 14.71
N THR A 187 -8.82 0.74 15.83
CA THR A 187 -8.83 -0.51 16.61
C THR A 187 -8.63 -0.22 18.10
N ASP A 188 -8.62 -1.28 18.90
CA ASP A 188 -8.28 -1.25 20.32
C ASP A 188 -7.02 -2.09 20.55
N LEU A 189 -6.24 -1.76 21.58
CA LEU A 189 -4.95 -2.41 21.82
C LEU A 189 -5.10 -3.92 22.05
N ASP A 190 -6.16 -4.33 22.76
CA ASP A 190 -6.48 -5.73 23.01
C ASP A 190 -6.82 -6.50 21.72
N ILE A 191 -7.58 -5.90 20.81
CA ILE A 191 -7.96 -6.51 19.53
C ILE A 191 -6.71 -6.64 18.65
N LEU A 192 -5.92 -5.57 18.55
CA LEU A 192 -4.66 -5.57 17.83
C LEU A 192 -3.76 -6.72 18.29
N GLU A 193 -3.55 -6.88 19.60
CA GLU A 193 -2.66 -7.90 20.14
C GLU A 193 -3.23 -9.32 20.05
N LYS A 194 -4.52 -9.53 20.35
CA LYS A 194 -5.12 -10.88 20.45
C LYS A 194 -5.66 -11.43 19.14
N ASP A 195 -6.28 -10.61 18.30
CA ASP A 195 -6.87 -11.09 17.04
C ASP A 195 -5.80 -11.20 15.96
N LYS A 196 -5.64 -12.41 15.43
CA LYS A 196 -4.69 -12.71 14.35
C LYS A 196 -5.10 -12.08 13.01
N PHE A 197 -6.40 -11.88 12.79
CA PHE A 197 -6.92 -11.30 11.55
C PHE A 197 -6.83 -9.78 11.54
N GLU A 198 -6.74 -9.14 12.71
CA GLU A 198 -6.74 -7.67 12.81
C GLU A 198 -5.56 -7.03 12.09
N THR A 199 -4.39 -7.69 12.14
CA THR A 199 -3.19 -7.21 11.44
C THR A 199 -3.40 -7.07 9.92
N SER A 200 -4.28 -7.86 9.31
CA SER A 200 -4.57 -7.74 7.87
C SER A 200 -5.32 -6.47 7.51
N ASN A 201 -6.06 -5.87 8.46
CA ASN A 201 -6.79 -4.61 8.26
C ASN A 201 -5.86 -3.39 8.24
N LEU A 202 -4.62 -3.55 8.72
CA LEU A 202 -3.59 -2.50 8.74
C LEU A 202 -2.85 -2.38 7.40
N LYS A 203 -3.05 -3.35 6.49
CA LYS A 203 -2.39 -3.34 5.19
C LYS A 203 -2.88 -2.15 4.36
N ASP A 204 -1.95 -1.48 3.70
CA ASP A 204 -2.20 -0.35 2.80
C ASP A 204 -2.83 0.89 3.52
N LYS A 205 -2.71 0.94 4.86
CA LYS A 205 -3.15 2.08 5.69
C LYS A 205 -1.99 3.04 5.97
N ARG A 206 -2.31 4.31 6.17
CA ARG A 206 -1.38 5.42 6.48
C ARG A 206 -1.46 5.87 7.93
N LEU A 207 -2.60 5.67 8.58
CA LEU A 207 -2.83 5.99 9.98
C LEU A 207 -3.58 4.86 10.67
N VAL A 208 -3.06 4.45 11.83
CA VAL A 208 -3.75 3.55 12.76
C VAL A 208 -4.08 4.31 14.03
N ILE A 209 -5.33 4.27 14.45
CA ILE A 209 -5.78 4.86 15.70
C ILE A 209 -6.13 3.73 16.67
N ILE A 210 -5.51 3.77 17.85
CA ILE A 210 -5.79 2.84 18.95
C ILE A 210 -6.55 3.60 20.03
N ASN A 211 -7.79 3.22 20.27
CA ASN A 211 -8.64 3.88 21.25
C ASN A 211 -8.50 3.24 22.63
N GLU A 212 -8.71 4.09 23.65
CA GLU A 212 -8.92 3.69 25.05
C GLU A 212 -7.87 2.72 25.61
N ALA A 213 -6.60 2.93 25.26
CA ALA A 213 -5.52 2.11 25.80
C ALA A 213 -5.37 2.38 27.31
N THR A 214 -5.55 1.34 28.13
CA THR A 214 -5.44 1.43 29.60
C THR A 214 -4.11 0.89 30.12
N SER A 215 -3.54 -0.11 29.44
CA SER A 215 -2.24 -0.66 29.80
C SER A 215 -1.50 -1.28 28.62
N TYR A 216 -0.17 -1.13 28.60
CA TYR A 216 0.70 -1.88 27.69
C TYR A 216 1.03 -3.23 28.31
N LYS A 217 0.27 -4.26 27.94
CA LYS A 217 0.53 -5.67 28.31
C LYS A 217 0.63 -6.50 27.04
N GLY A 218 1.77 -7.17 26.84
CA GLY A 218 1.95 -8.07 25.70
C GLY A 218 1.92 -7.37 24.33
N VAL A 219 2.57 -6.21 24.21
CA VAL A 219 2.55 -5.30 23.05
C VAL A 219 3.45 -5.74 21.87
N LYS A 220 3.37 -7.00 21.45
CA LYS A 220 4.27 -7.54 20.41
C LYS A 220 3.95 -6.94 19.05
N LYS A 221 2.66 -6.87 18.67
CA LYS A 221 2.24 -6.35 17.37
C LYS A 221 2.36 -4.83 17.30
N LEU A 222 2.10 -4.10 18.38
CA LEU A 222 2.36 -2.66 18.44
C LEU A 222 3.85 -2.35 18.22
N LYS A 223 4.76 -3.10 18.83
CA LYS A 223 6.20 -2.96 18.60
C LYS A 223 6.59 -3.24 17.16
N ALA A 224 5.98 -4.23 16.51
CA ALA A 224 6.23 -4.53 15.12
C ALA A 224 5.67 -3.43 14.19
N LEU A 225 4.45 -2.98 14.45
CA LEU A 225 3.75 -1.90 13.73
C LEU A 225 4.55 -0.59 13.75
N THR A 226 5.12 -0.25 14.91
CA THR A 226 5.87 1.01 15.11
C THR A 226 7.38 0.85 14.98
N GLY A 227 7.86 -0.38 14.75
CA GLY A 227 9.29 -0.71 14.76
C GLY A 227 9.89 -1.03 13.40
N GLY A 228 9.07 -1.06 12.34
CA GLY A 228 9.51 -1.47 11.00
C GLY A 228 9.65 -2.98 10.82
N ASP A 229 9.08 -3.78 11.73
CA ASP A 229 9.06 -5.24 11.58
C ASP A 229 7.86 -5.67 10.72
N ARG A 230 7.95 -6.86 10.13
CA ARG A 230 6.84 -7.40 9.34
C ARG A 230 5.70 -7.86 10.23
N LEU A 231 4.47 -7.51 9.84
CA LEU A 231 3.25 -8.09 10.39
C LEU A 231 2.79 -9.27 9.54
N ARG A 232 2.19 -10.27 10.18
CA ARG A 232 1.58 -11.40 9.48
C ARG A 232 0.32 -10.92 8.77
N PHE A 233 0.06 -11.48 7.59
CA PHE A 233 -1.16 -11.25 6.85
C PHE A 233 -2.02 -12.53 6.91
N GLU A 234 -3.00 -12.53 7.81
CA GLU A 234 -3.91 -13.66 8.03
C GLU A 234 -5.31 -13.30 7.53
N GLN A 235 -5.85 -14.10 6.61
CA GLN A 235 -7.22 -13.96 6.11
C GLN A 235 -8.04 -15.19 6.51
N LYS A 236 -9.31 -14.99 6.87
CA LYS A 236 -10.23 -16.11 7.13
C LYS A 236 -10.27 -17.03 5.90
N TYR A 237 -10.20 -18.33 6.15
CA TYR A 237 -10.25 -19.39 5.12
C TYR A 237 -9.08 -19.41 4.12
N LYS A 238 -7.98 -18.70 4.40
CA LYS A 238 -6.75 -18.78 3.61
C LYS A 238 -5.55 -19.12 4.50
N GLN A 239 -4.61 -19.90 3.97
CA GLN A 239 -3.37 -20.19 4.67
C GLN A 239 -2.56 -18.90 4.81
N ALA A 240 -2.12 -18.59 6.03
CA ALA A 240 -1.27 -17.44 6.32
C ALA A 240 0.12 -17.67 5.69
N LEU A 241 0.29 -17.21 4.46
CA LEU A 241 1.51 -17.40 3.67
C LEU A 241 2.29 -16.09 3.46
N ALA A 242 1.71 -14.94 3.83
CA ALA A 242 2.27 -13.62 3.54
C ALA A 242 2.50 -12.80 4.81
N SER A 243 3.51 -11.93 4.76
CA SER A 243 3.79 -10.88 5.74
C SER A 243 4.05 -9.58 5.00
N PHE A 244 3.81 -8.44 5.63
CA PHE A 244 3.98 -7.12 5.02
C PHE A 244 4.63 -6.13 5.98
N TYR A 245 5.27 -5.11 5.44
CA TYR A 245 5.75 -3.96 6.20
C TYR A 245 4.62 -2.95 6.34
N PRO A 246 4.23 -2.56 7.57
CA PRO A 246 3.23 -1.52 7.75
C PRO A 246 3.75 -0.15 7.28
N ASP A 247 2.93 0.59 6.54
CA ASP A 247 3.23 1.96 6.10
C ASP A 247 2.34 3.00 6.82
N ALA A 248 2.05 2.75 8.10
CA ALA A 248 1.17 3.57 8.91
C ALA A 248 1.86 4.15 10.15
N LEU A 249 1.61 5.42 10.45
CA LEU A 249 1.88 5.99 11.77
C LEU A 249 0.73 5.67 12.74
N VAL A 250 1.02 5.69 14.03
CA VAL A 250 0.07 5.26 15.07
C VAL A 250 -0.28 6.41 16.00
N ILE A 251 -1.56 6.64 16.27
CA ILE A 251 -2.02 7.50 17.37
C ILE A 251 -2.72 6.61 18.40
N ILE A 252 -2.29 6.69 19.64
CA ILE A 252 -2.96 6.03 20.78
C ILE A 252 -3.69 7.10 21.59
N THR A 253 -4.93 6.85 21.96
CA THR A 253 -5.68 7.74 22.85
C THR A 253 -5.94 7.07 24.19
N SER A 254 -5.82 7.84 25.27
CA SER A 254 -6.15 7.41 26.62
C SER A 254 -6.69 8.56 27.46
N ASN A 255 -7.49 8.21 28.47
CA ASN A 255 -7.96 9.19 29.45
C ASN A 255 -6.98 9.41 30.60
N GLU A 256 -6.26 8.36 30.95
CA GLU A 256 -5.22 8.34 31.98
C GLU A 256 -3.88 7.94 31.37
N PRO A 257 -2.74 8.26 32.03
CA PRO A 257 -1.44 7.77 31.61
C PRO A 257 -1.44 6.23 31.51
N ILE A 258 -0.98 5.72 30.37
CA ILE A 258 -1.05 4.28 30.08
C ILE A 258 -0.11 3.54 31.02
N LYS A 259 -0.65 2.59 31.79
CA LYS A 259 0.15 1.78 32.71
C LYS A 259 1.00 0.80 31.92
N THR A 260 2.31 0.83 32.10
CA THR A 260 3.21 -0.04 31.36
C THR A 260 3.54 -1.27 32.18
N GLY A 261 3.14 -2.46 31.71
CA GLY A 261 3.60 -3.75 32.24
C GLY A 261 4.87 -4.27 31.57
N ASP A 262 5.37 -3.54 30.57
CA ASP A 262 6.53 -3.86 29.76
C ASP A 262 7.69 -2.91 30.08
N TYR A 263 8.56 -3.31 31.00
CA TYR A 263 9.73 -2.52 31.45
C TYR A 263 10.86 -2.45 30.41
N THR A 264 10.64 -2.90 29.18
CA THR A 264 11.66 -2.86 28.13
C THR A 264 11.76 -1.45 27.52
N SER A 265 12.99 -0.99 27.28
CA SER A 265 13.30 0.32 26.65
C SER A 265 12.71 0.48 25.23
N GLY A 266 12.22 -0.61 24.63
CA GLY A 266 11.69 -0.65 23.28
C GLY A 266 10.46 0.23 23.06
N LEU A 267 9.48 0.25 23.97
CA LEU A 267 8.31 1.13 23.79
C LEU A 267 8.64 2.59 24.12
N TYR A 268 9.37 2.81 25.22
CA TYR A 268 9.71 4.14 25.71
C TYR A 268 10.40 5.01 24.66
N ARG A 269 11.33 4.44 23.88
CA ARG A 269 12.01 5.17 22.80
C ARG A 269 11.12 5.47 21.58
N ARG A 270 9.98 4.81 21.44
CA ARG A 270 9.03 4.97 20.31
C ARG A 270 7.88 5.90 20.66
N GLU A 271 7.50 5.95 21.93
CA GLU A 271 6.40 6.79 22.41
C GLU A 271 6.77 8.29 22.38
N ILE A 272 5.87 9.08 21.84
CA ILE A 272 5.83 10.53 21.99
C ILE A 272 4.61 10.83 22.87
N PRO A 273 4.79 11.03 24.18
CA PRO A 273 3.67 11.33 25.06
C PRO A 273 3.23 12.79 24.88
N LEU A 274 1.94 13.01 24.68
CA LEU A 274 1.33 14.34 24.62
C LEU A 274 0.17 14.42 25.62
N SER A 275 0.33 15.27 26.63
CA SER A 275 -0.70 15.56 27.62
C SER A 275 -1.62 16.68 27.14
N MET A 276 -2.92 16.39 27.06
CA MET A 276 -3.98 17.35 26.72
C MET A 276 -4.85 17.58 27.94
N ASN A 277 -4.45 18.54 28.78
CA ASN A 277 -5.08 18.79 30.09
C ASN A 277 -6.22 19.81 30.02
N ARG A 278 -6.17 20.75 29.07
CA ARG A 278 -7.20 21.77 28.89
C ARG A 278 -8.51 21.13 28.46
N ARG A 279 -9.54 21.24 29.31
CA ARG A 279 -10.91 20.83 28.98
C ARG A 279 -11.68 22.01 28.40
N ILE A 280 -12.31 21.82 27.24
CA ILE A 280 -13.19 22.82 26.65
C ILE A 280 -14.54 22.78 27.40
N PRO A 281 -15.05 23.90 27.93
CA PRO A 281 -16.38 23.94 28.56
C PRO A 281 -17.46 23.46 27.58
N ASP A 282 -18.47 22.73 28.07
CA ASP A 282 -19.50 22.11 27.21
C ASP A 282 -20.25 23.14 26.34
N LYS A 283 -20.37 24.39 26.82
CA LYS A 283 -21.00 25.50 26.07
C LYS A 283 -20.19 26.00 24.87
N GLU A 284 -18.88 25.73 24.85
CA GLU A 284 -17.95 26.17 23.81
C GLU A 284 -17.56 25.03 22.86
N GLN A 285 -17.97 23.80 23.16
CA GLN A 285 -17.75 22.65 22.30
C GLN A 285 -18.63 22.78 21.04
N LYS A 286 -17.98 22.89 19.87
CA LYS A 286 -18.66 22.88 18.57
C LYS A 286 -18.78 21.42 18.08
N ASN A 287 -20.00 21.01 17.75
CA ASN A 287 -20.28 19.67 17.20
C ASN A 287 -19.68 19.47 15.81
#